data_AF-A0A1E7K723-F1
#
_entry.id   AF-A0A1E7K723-F1
#
_cell.length_a   1.000
_cell.length_b   1.000
_cell.length_c   1.000
_cell.angle_alpha   90.00
_cell.angle_beta   90.00
_cell.angle_gamma   90.00
#
_symmetry.space_group_name_H-M   'P 1'
#
loop_
_entity.id
_entity.type
_entity.pdbx_description
1 polymer ?
#
loop_
_entity_poly.entity_id
_entity_poly.type
_entity_poly.pdbx_seq_one_letter_code
_entity_poly.pdbx_strand_id
1 'polypeptide(L)'
;MGSEPDADRGIRRTGPCAVETLVAVRGCLPLAAVGIGARGTVVHWGSGASALFGRRRKHVLGAPAADILPVTGALNASARAGDHHWLDGAGDLTGAGTAMAGRARVPVPGRGRADVLWWSYPLAAPAPVRLLVLATGTARLQRQRALRGTRIVPSFGHHRWFPEAAELGARLPRLLGRQARAAAAPAVSRIRELGCPVVEVHRPAGQDDPALVAWNAQVSGGCGEDPRLPG
;
A
#
# COMPACT_ATOMS: atom_id res chain seq x y z
N MET A 1 -50.98 21.80 41.50
CA MET A 1 -51.25 21.27 40.16
C MET A 1 -50.19 21.83 39.22
N GLY A 2 -49.39 20.96 38.59
CA GLY A 2 -48.46 21.26 37.49
C GLY A 2 -47.08 21.79 37.93
N SER A 3 -46.06 20.96 38.16
CA SER A 3 -45.12 20.39 37.17
C SER A 3 -44.00 21.38 36.72
N GLU A 4 -42.79 21.20 37.25
CA GLU A 4 -41.50 21.42 36.56
C GLU A 4 -41.44 20.53 35.28
N PRO A 5 -40.54 20.72 34.27
CA PRO A 5 -39.12 21.04 34.49
C PRO A 5 -38.35 21.78 33.34
N ASP A 6 -37.11 22.16 33.67
CA ASP A 6 -35.87 21.86 32.93
C ASP A 6 -35.68 22.32 31.46
N ALA A 7 -34.72 23.23 31.30
CA ALA A 7 -33.93 23.37 30.07
C ALA A 7 -32.46 23.59 30.42
N ASP A 8 -31.88 22.70 31.23
CA ASP A 8 -30.45 22.42 31.23
C ASP A 8 -30.12 21.65 29.94
N ARG A 9 -29.89 22.41 28.86
CA ARG A 9 -29.45 21.83 27.59
C ARG A 9 -27.98 21.47 27.71
N GLY A 10 -27.76 20.31 28.33
CA GLY A 10 -26.47 19.68 28.54
C GLY A 10 -25.61 19.73 27.28
N ILE A 11 -24.47 20.41 27.41
CA ILE A 11 -23.29 20.22 26.59
C ILE A 11 -23.02 18.72 26.60
N ARG A 12 -23.21 18.06 25.46
CA ARG A 12 -22.80 16.65 25.28
C ARG A 12 -21.32 16.60 25.60
N ARG A 13 -21.00 16.03 26.77
CA ARG A 13 -19.65 15.66 27.15
C ARG A 13 -19.06 14.85 26.02
N THR A 14 -18.15 15.47 25.27
CA THR A 14 -17.20 14.79 24.40
C THR A 14 -16.47 13.81 25.30
N GLY A 15 -16.80 12.52 25.18
CA GLY A 15 -16.07 11.47 25.87
C GLY A 15 -14.57 11.58 25.56
N PRO A 16 -13.69 11.13 26.45
CA PRO A 16 -12.25 11.22 26.23
C PRO A 16 -11.93 10.65 24.86
N CYS A 17 -11.28 11.47 24.04
CA CYS A 17 -10.77 11.11 22.73
C CYS A 17 -9.97 9.82 22.93
N ALA A 18 -10.52 8.67 22.51
CA ALA A 18 -9.87 7.39 22.70
C ALA A 18 -8.49 7.51 22.06
N VAL A 19 -7.45 7.43 22.88
CA VAL A 19 -6.06 7.48 22.42
C VAL A 19 -5.85 6.35 21.44
N GLU A 20 -5.84 6.67 20.14
CA GLU A 20 -5.53 5.70 19.10
C GLU A 20 -4.06 5.35 19.20
N THR A 21 -3.74 4.12 19.61
CA THR A 21 -2.37 3.62 19.54
C THR A 21 -2.04 3.36 18.08
N LEU A 22 -1.10 4.14 17.55
CA LEU A 22 -0.49 3.95 16.23
C LEU A 22 0.61 2.91 16.33
N VAL A 23 0.42 1.76 15.67
CA VAL A 23 1.52 0.80 15.49
C VAL A 23 1.77 0.58 14.01
N ALA A 24 3.00 0.87 13.56
CA ALA A 24 3.44 0.57 12.21
C ALA A 24 3.69 -0.93 12.05
N VAL A 25 3.02 -1.53 11.08
CA VAL A 25 3.04 -2.95 10.75
C VAL A 25 3.91 -3.17 9.51
N ARG A 26 4.89 -4.06 9.70
CA ARG A 26 6.20 -4.16 9.03
C ARG A 26 6.19 -4.84 7.65
N GLY A 27 7.30 -4.64 6.92
CA GLY A 27 7.55 -4.85 5.48
C GLY A 27 7.38 -6.25 4.85
N CYS A 28 6.85 -7.23 5.58
CA CYS A 28 6.43 -8.53 5.01
C CYS A 28 5.00 -8.49 4.46
N LEU A 29 4.55 -7.31 4.03
CA LEU A 29 3.26 -7.17 3.38
C LEU A 29 3.23 -8.08 2.14
N PRO A 30 2.13 -8.81 1.94
CA PRO A 30 1.96 -9.59 0.73
C PRO A 30 1.66 -8.65 -0.44
N LEU A 31 2.72 -8.10 -1.01
CA LEU A 31 2.65 -7.09 -2.06
C LEU A 31 2.50 -7.74 -3.44
N ALA A 32 1.54 -7.22 -4.19
CA ALA A 32 1.48 -7.28 -5.63
C ALA A 32 2.29 -6.12 -6.21
N ALA A 33 3.00 -6.35 -7.31
CA ALA A 33 3.74 -5.31 -8.03
C ALA A 33 3.16 -5.09 -9.43
N VAL A 34 2.96 -3.84 -9.80
CA VAL A 34 2.51 -3.39 -11.11
C VAL A 34 3.44 -2.27 -11.59
N GLY A 35 3.93 -2.36 -12.82
CA GLY A 35 4.78 -1.34 -13.43
C GLY A 35 4.05 -0.62 -14.53
N ILE A 36 4.13 0.70 -14.53
CA ILE A 36 3.51 1.58 -15.53
C ILE A 36 4.62 2.27 -16.31
N GLY A 37 4.52 2.25 -17.63
CA GLY A 37 5.49 2.85 -18.54
C GLY A 37 5.25 4.36 -18.75
N ALA A 38 6.12 4.99 -19.53
CA ALA A 38 6.06 6.42 -19.81
C ALA A 38 4.76 6.88 -20.50
N ARG A 39 4.04 5.98 -21.17
CA ARG A 39 2.74 6.26 -21.82
C ARG A 39 1.54 6.08 -20.89
N GLY A 40 1.74 5.91 -19.58
CA GLY A 40 0.65 5.60 -18.65
C GLY A 40 0.04 4.21 -18.82
N THR A 41 0.66 3.34 -19.62
CA THR A 41 0.20 1.97 -19.88
C THR A 41 0.87 0.98 -18.93
N VAL A 42 0.17 -0.10 -18.58
CA VAL A 42 0.75 -1.19 -17.78
C VAL A 42 1.83 -1.92 -18.59
N VAL A 43 3.08 -1.84 -18.15
CA VAL A 43 4.22 -2.56 -18.77
C VAL A 43 4.66 -3.78 -17.96
N HIS A 44 4.22 -3.88 -16.71
CA HIS A 44 4.46 -5.05 -15.87
C HIS A 44 3.27 -5.38 -14.98
N TRP A 45 3.00 -6.68 -14.84
CA TRP A 45 1.95 -7.22 -13.98
C TRP A 45 2.46 -8.44 -13.22
N GLY A 46 2.68 -8.30 -11.91
CA GLY A 46 3.12 -9.38 -11.04
C GLY A 46 2.06 -10.47 -10.85
N SER A 47 2.49 -11.66 -10.45
CA SER A 47 1.58 -12.78 -10.13
C SER A 47 0.60 -12.41 -9.01
N GLY A 48 1.07 -11.71 -7.98
CA GLY A 48 0.23 -11.16 -6.91
C GLY A 48 -0.84 -10.18 -7.42
N ALA A 49 -0.56 -9.41 -8.48
CA ALA A 49 -1.53 -8.48 -9.06
C ALA A 49 -2.68 -9.22 -9.74
N SER A 50 -2.38 -10.35 -10.39
CA SER A 50 -3.44 -11.19 -10.99
C SER A 50 -4.38 -11.76 -9.93
N ALA A 51 -3.82 -12.19 -8.79
CA ALA A 51 -4.61 -12.70 -7.67
C ALA A 51 -5.43 -11.60 -6.98
N LEU A 52 -4.86 -10.39 -6.86
CA LEU A 52 -5.47 -9.25 -6.16
C LEU A 52 -6.59 -8.59 -6.97
N PHE A 53 -6.36 -8.34 -8.26
CA PHE A 53 -7.29 -7.61 -9.12
C PHE A 53 -8.14 -8.53 -10.02
N GLY A 54 -7.91 -9.84 -9.99
CA GLY A 54 -8.69 -10.83 -10.76
C GLY A 54 -8.45 -10.79 -12.28
N ARG A 55 -7.49 -10.00 -12.76
CA ARG A 55 -7.15 -9.88 -14.19
C ARG A 55 -5.86 -10.61 -14.51
N ARG A 56 -5.86 -11.40 -15.59
CA ARG A 56 -4.68 -12.12 -16.06
C ARG A 56 -3.72 -11.14 -16.76
N ARG A 57 -2.41 -11.35 -16.57
CA ARG A 57 -1.32 -10.56 -17.20
C ARG A 57 -1.56 -10.27 -18.70
N LYS A 58 -1.94 -11.28 -19.48
CA LYS A 58 -2.15 -11.14 -20.93
C LYS A 58 -3.24 -10.15 -21.34
N HIS A 59 -4.19 -9.82 -20.45
CA HIS A 59 -5.29 -8.91 -20.76
C HIS A 59 -5.06 -7.49 -20.22
N VAL A 60 -3.95 -7.26 -19.51
CA VAL A 60 -3.67 -5.96 -18.85
C VAL A 60 -2.41 -5.30 -19.36
N LEU A 61 -1.44 -6.05 -19.89
CA LEU A 61 -0.25 -5.44 -20.49
C LEU A 61 -0.64 -4.57 -21.70
N GLY A 62 -0.08 -3.36 -21.77
CA GLY A 62 -0.36 -2.37 -22.82
C GLY A 62 -1.63 -1.56 -22.60
N ALA A 63 -2.53 -2.00 -21.71
CA ALA A 63 -3.75 -1.26 -21.40
C ALA A 63 -3.46 0.01 -20.55
N PRO A 64 -4.31 1.05 -20.63
CA PRO A 64 -4.20 2.22 -19.78
C PRO A 64 -4.28 1.82 -18.30
N ALA A 65 -3.34 2.32 -17.49
CA ALA A 65 -3.32 1.99 -16.05
C ALA A 65 -4.56 2.50 -15.33
N ALA A 66 -5.17 3.60 -15.82
CA ALA A 66 -6.37 4.21 -15.27
C ALA A 66 -7.60 3.31 -15.23
N ASP A 67 -7.72 2.43 -16.22
CA ASP A 67 -8.87 1.54 -16.37
C ASP A 67 -8.78 0.31 -15.44
N ILE A 68 -7.61 0.12 -14.83
CA ILE A 68 -7.25 -1.12 -14.14
C ILE A 68 -6.91 -0.87 -12.68
N LEU A 69 -6.18 0.22 -12.38
CA LEU A 69 -5.59 0.44 -11.08
C LEU A 69 -6.31 1.54 -10.30
N PRO A 70 -6.47 1.35 -8.97
CA PRO A 70 -7.09 2.35 -8.08
C PRO A 70 -6.29 3.64 -7.88
N VAL A 71 -5.15 3.80 -8.55
CA VAL A 71 -4.16 4.84 -8.25
C VAL A 71 -4.57 6.19 -8.87
N THR A 72 -5.50 6.20 -9.83
CA THR A 72 -5.90 7.39 -10.58
C THR A 72 -6.65 8.44 -9.78
N GLY A 73 -7.49 8.07 -8.81
CA GLY A 73 -8.20 9.06 -7.98
C GLY A 73 -7.27 9.90 -7.10
N ALA A 74 -6.17 9.32 -6.61
CA ALA A 74 -5.20 10.02 -5.76
C ALA A 74 -4.11 10.74 -6.57
N LEU A 75 -3.72 10.19 -7.74
CA LEU A 75 -2.84 10.88 -8.68
C LEU A 75 -3.51 12.14 -9.26
N ASN A 76 -4.83 12.09 -9.52
CA ASN A 76 -5.61 13.24 -9.97
C ASN A 76 -5.84 14.30 -8.87
N ALA A 77 -5.80 13.94 -7.58
CA ALA A 77 -5.99 14.88 -6.47
C ALA A 77 -4.79 15.81 -6.24
N SER A 78 -3.61 15.45 -6.77
CA SER A 78 -2.41 16.29 -6.77
C SER A 78 -2.31 17.18 -8.02
N ALA A 79 -3.22 17.02 -8.97
CA ALA A 79 -3.38 17.94 -10.09
C ALA A 79 -4.12 19.19 -9.58
N ARG A 80 -3.64 20.38 -9.96
CA ARG A 80 -4.31 21.63 -9.59
C ARG A 80 -5.75 21.60 -10.11
N ALA A 81 -6.70 22.21 -9.38
CA ALA A 81 -8.08 22.32 -9.84
C ALA A 81 -8.12 22.98 -11.22
N GLY A 82 -8.48 22.21 -12.25
CA GLY A 82 -8.41 22.60 -13.67
C GLY A 82 -7.57 21.65 -14.54
N ASP A 83 -6.64 20.89 -13.95
CA ASP A 83 -5.82 19.91 -14.65
C ASP A 83 -6.46 18.52 -14.58
N HIS A 84 -7.46 18.28 -15.42
CA HIS A 84 -8.00 16.93 -15.63
C HIS A 84 -7.13 16.06 -16.57
N HIS A 85 -5.90 16.48 -16.87
CA HIS A 85 -5.06 15.88 -17.91
C HIS A 85 -3.72 15.35 -17.36
N TRP A 86 -3.76 14.29 -16.56
CA TRP A 86 -2.62 13.34 -16.51
C TRP A 86 -2.80 12.15 -17.47
N LEU A 87 -4.02 11.92 -17.98
CA LEU A 87 -4.26 10.88 -18.98
C LEU A 87 -4.19 11.33 -20.44
N ASP A 88 -4.23 12.64 -20.70
CA ASP A 88 -4.19 13.20 -22.07
C ASP A 88 -2.97 14.12 -22.32
N GLY A 89 -2.10 14.25 -21.32
CA GLY A 89 -0.80 14.89 -21.43
C GLY A 89 0.13 14.18 -20.48
N ALA A 90 1.25 13.67 -21.00
CA ALA A 90 2.30 13.01 -20.25
C ALA A 90 2.97 14.01 -19.27
N GLY A 91 2.24 14.35 -18.20
CA GLY A 91 2.80 14.98 -17.01
C GLY A 91 3.94 14.12 -16.49
N ASP A 92 4.85 14.76 -15.78
CA ASP A 92 6.23 14.36 -15.66
C ASP A 92 6.50 12.99 -14.98
N LEU A 93 6.47 11.92 -15.77
CA LEU A 93 7.01 10.60 -15.42
C LEU A 93 8.55 10.55 -15.53
N THR A 94 9.27 11.69 -15.56
CA THR A 94 10.75 11.72 -15.53
C THR A 94 11.33 11.20 -14.21
N GLY A 95 10.49 10.96 -13.21
CA GLY A 95 10.89 10.40 -11.93
C GLY A 95 11.27 11.46 -10.91
N ALA A 96 10.83 12.72 -11.05
CA ALA A 96 10.92 13.76 -10.02
C ALA A 96 9.72 13.79 -9.05
N GLY A 97 8.69 12.95 -9.27
CA GLY A 97 7.47 12.92 -8.45
C GLY A 97 7.66 12.40 -7.02
N THR A 98 6.68 12.69 -6.16
CA THR A 98 6.61 12.19 -4.78
C THR A 98 6.01 10.77 -4.70
N ALA A 99 6.35 10.01 -3.67
CA ALA A 99 5.67 8.75 -3.38
C ALA A 99 4.27 9.04 -2.83
N MET A 100 3.30 8.21 -3.19
CA MET A 100 1.92 8.34 -2.72
C MET A 100 1.40 7.01 -2.21
N ALA A 101 0.55 7.06 -1.20
CA ALA A 101 -0.09 5.89 -0.64
C ALA A 101 -1.60 6.15 -0.50
N GLY A 102 -2.40 5.09 -0.61
CA GLY A 102 -3.83 5.22 -0.48
C GLY A 102 -4.56 3.91 -0.39
N ARG A 103 -5.87 4.01 -0.13
CA ARG A 103 -6.78 2.88 -0.04
C ARG A 103 -7.91 3.05 -1.04
N ALA A 104 -8.32 1.97 -1.67
CA ALA A 104 -9.40 2.00 -2.65
C ALA A 104 -10.19 0.69 -2.69
N ARG A 105 -11.47 0.80 -3.04
CA ARG A 105 -12.34 -0.34 -3.32
C ARG A 105 -12.42 -0.59 -4.82
N VAL A 106 -11.79 -1.66 -5.29
CA VAL A 106 -11.65 -2.01 -6.70
C VAL A 106 -12.63 -3.11 -7.08
N PRO A 107 -13.38 -2.99 -8.19
CA PRO A 107 -14.16 -4.11 -8.70
C PRO A 107 -13.25 -5.25 -9.16
N VAL A 108 -13.52 -6.47 -8.70
CA VAL A 108 -12.79 -7.68 -9.07
C VAL A 108 -13.72 -8.63 -9.81
N PRO A 109 -13.44 -8.96 -11.08
CA PRO A 109 -14.25 -9.89 -11.86
C PRO A 109 -14.51 -11.20 -11.10
N GLY A 110 -15.79 -11.57 -10.98
CA GLY A 110 -16.23 -12.80 -10.29
C GLY A 110 -16.07 -12.81 -8.77
N ARG A 111 -15.65 -11.71 -8.13
CA ARG A 111 -15.46 -11.62 -6.66
C ARG A 111 -16.04 -10.35 -6.02
N GLY A 112 -16.77 -9.53 -6.77
CA GLY A 112 -17.38 -8.30 -6.27
C GLY A 112 -16.37 -7.15 -6.17
N ARG A 113 -16.10 -6.65 -4.96
CA ARG A 113 -15.14 -5.57 -4.70
C ARG A 113 -14.05 -6.01 -3.74
N ALA A 114 -12.79 -5.74 -4.07
CA ALA A 114 -11.66 -5.88 -3.17
C ALA A 114 -11.27 -4.53 -2.59
N ASP A 115 -10.97 -4.52 -1.30
CA ASP A 115 -10.41 -3.36 -0.62
C ASP A 115 -8.89 -3.47 -0.57
N VAL A 116 -8.22 -2.48 -1.15
CA VAL A 116 -6.81 -2.53 -1.53
C VAL A 116 -6.08 -1.33 -0.94
N LEU A 117 -4.96 -1.59 -0.28
CA LEU A 117 -3.94 -0.60 0.06
C LEU A 117 -2.90 -0.56 -1.05
N TRP A 118 -2.41 0.63 -1.39
CA TRP A 118 -1.42 0.80 -2.44
C TRP A 118 -0.39 1.88 -2.09
N TRP A 119 0.79 1.76 -2.70
CA TRP A 119 1.92 2.68 -2.65
C TRP A 119 2.48 2.84 -4.06
N SER A 120 2.81 4.06 -4.46
CA SER A 120 3.38 4.36 -5.77
C SER A 120 4.74 5.04 -5.66
N TYR A 121 5.69 4.61 -6.48
CA TYR A 121 7.07 5.09 -6.53
C TYR A 121 7.42 5.53 -7.95
N PRO A 122 7.54 6.84 -8.22
CA PRO A 122 8.05 7.34 -9.49
C PRO A 122 9.50 6.91 -9.69
N LEU A 123 9.82 6.35 -10.85
CA LEU A 123 11.15 5.86 -11.19
C LEU A 123 11.77 6.75 -12.27
N ALA A 124 13.02 7.13 -12.08
CA ALA A 124 13.75 7.94 -13.04
C ALA A 124 13.98 7.20 -14.37
N ALA A 125 13.97 7.94 -15.47
CA ALA A 125 14.44 7.45 -16.76
C ALA A 125 15.92 7.01 -16.65
N PRO A 126 16.39 6.03 -17.45
CA PRO A 126 15.73 5.41 -18.61
C PRO A 126 14.90 4.14 -18.31
N ALA A 127 14.54 3.84 -17.06
CA ALA A 127 13.91 2.56 -16.69
C ALA A 127 12.56 2.33 -17.40
N PRO A 128 12.30 1.17 -18.06
CA PRO A 128 11.06 0.94 -18.82
C PRO A 128 9.78 1.09 -17.99
N VAL A 129 9.89 0.87 -16.67
CA VAL A 129 8.88 1.24 -15.69
C VAL A 129 9.18 2.65 -15.19
N ARG A 130 8.23 3.56 -15.33
CA ARG A 130 8.30 4.94 -14.82
C ARG A 130 7.52 5.15 -13.53
N LEU A 131 6.54 4.29 -13.22
CA LEU A 131 5.84 4.28 -11.95
C LEU A 131 5.69 2.83 -11.48
N LEU A 132 6.24 2.52 -10.31
CA LEU A 132 6.02 1.26 -9.62
C LEU A 132 4.87 1.42 -8.65
N VAL A 133 3.85 0.57 -8.78
CA VAL A 133 2.75 0.47 -7.81
C VAL A 133 2.89 -0.85 -7.06
N LEU A 134 2.98 -0.75 -5.74
CA LEU A 134 2.89 -1.87 -4.81
C LEU A 134 1.49 -1.87 -4.20
N ALA A 135 0.86 -3.03 -4.09
CA ALA A 135 -0.51 -3.10 -3.57
C ALA A 135 -0.74 -4.37 -2.73
N THR A 136 -1.66 -4.29 -1.78
CA THR A 136 -2.08 -5.46 -1.00
C THR A 136 -3.56 -5.39 -0.63
N GLY A 137 -4.20 -6.54 -0.48
CA GLY A 137 -5.61 -6.62 -0.12
C GLY A 137 -5.80 -6.60 1.39
N THR A 138 -6.69 -5.74 1.91
CA THR A 138 -6.97 -5.65 3.34
C THR A 138 -7.52 -6.96 3.89
N ALA A 139 -8.34 -7.69 3.12
CA ALA A 139 -8.83 -9.01 3.50
C ALA A 139 -7.72 -10.06 3.73
N ARG A 140 -6.53 -9.89 3.14
CA ARG A 140 -5.37 -10.75 3.41
C ARG A 140 -4.65 -10.33 4.68
N LEU A 141 -4.52 -9.03 4.93
CA LEU A 141 -3.96 -8.49 6.17
C LEU A 141 -4.83 -8.85 7.38
N GLN A 142 -6.14 -8.66 7.26
CA GLN A 142 -7.14 -8.98 8.27
C GLN A 142 -7.23 -10.49 8.59
N ARG A 143 -6.58 -11.38 7.84
CA ARG A 143 -6.46 -12.79 8.24
C ARG A 143 -5.40 -13.00 9.34
N GLN A 144 -4.41 -12.11 9.42
CA GLN A 144 -3.39 -12.14 10.45
C GLN A 144 -4.01 -11.74 11.78
N ARG A 145 -3.83 -12.57 12.82
CA ARG A 145 -4.48 -12.39 14.13
C ARG A 145 -4.22 -11.00 14.71
N ALA A 146 -2.99 -10.50 14.62
CA ALA A 146 -2.61 -9.17 15.11
C ALA A 146 -3.36 -8.00 14.42
N LEU A 147 -3.81 -8.19 13.19
CA LEU A 147 -4.47 -7.14 12.39
C LEU A 147 -6.00 -7.28 12.33
N ARG A 148 -6.56 -8.32 12.95
CA ARG A 148 -8.00 -8.57 12.91
C ARG A 148 -8.77 -7.45 13.60
N GLY A 149 -9.75 -6.89 12.90
CA GLY A 149 -10.65 -5.87 13.44
C GLY A 149 -10.01 -4.50 13.63
N THR A 150 -8.74 -4.33 13.26
CA THR A 150 -8.04 -3.05 13.38
C THR A 150 -8.30 -2.16 12.17
N ARG A 151 -8.25 -0.85 12.37
CA ARG A 151 -8.26 0.09 11.24
C ARG A 151 -6.84 0.18 10.69
N ILE A 152 -6.74 0.02 9.38
CA ILE A 152 -5.46 -0.10 8.68
C ILE A 152 -5.36 1.01 7.64
N VAL A 153 -4.26 1.76 7.66
CA VAL A 153 -3.97 2.90 6.77
C VAL A 153 -2.60 2.68 6.12
N PRO A 154 -2.44 2.92 4.81
CA PRO A 154 -1.14 2.80 4.16
C PRO A 154 -0.32 4.07 4.38
N SER A 155 0.97 3.91 4.70
CA SER A 155 1.89 5.02 4.98
C SER A 155 3.32 4.68 4.51
N PHE A 156 4.26 5.59 4.73
CA PHE A 156 5.68 5.39 4.40
C PHE A 156 6.54 5.43 5.66
N GLY A 157 7.46 4.48 5.76
CA GLY A 157 8.41 4.38 6.87
C GLY A 157 9.85 4.60 6.40
N HIS A 158 10.67 5.31 7.19
CA HIS A 158 12.08 5.53 6.86
C HIS A 158 12.86 4.21 6.83
N HIS A 159 13.50 3.89 5.71
CA HIS A 159 14.10 2.56 5.46
C HIS A 159 15.12 2.09 6.52
N ARG A 160 15.78 2.99 7.25
CA ARG A 160 16.72 2.62 8.33
C ARG A 160 16.03 2.17 9.62
N TRP A 161 14.77 2.53 9.82
CA TRP A 161 13.98 2.10 10.96
C TRP A 161 13.29 0.75 10.71
N PHE A 162 13.36 0.24 9.48
CA PHE A 162 12.71 -0.99 9.05
C PHE A 162 13.72 -1.87 8.30
N PRO A 163 14.40 -2.82 8.99
CA PRO A 163 15.30 -3.78 8.35
C PRO A 163 14.67 -4.51 7.14
N GLU A 164 13.35 -4.71 7.18
CA GLU A 164 12.54 -5.32 6.13
C GLU A 164 12.53 -4.53 4.82
N ALA A 165 12.95 -3.26 4.85
CA ALA A 165 13.26 -2.46 3.67
C ALA A 165 14.30 -3.15 2.77
N ALA A 166 15.33 -3.74 3.38
CA ALA A 166 16.38 -4.46 2.67
C ALA A 166 15.81 -5.75 2.04
N GLU A 167 14.93 -6.45 2.76
CA GLU A 167 14.27 -7.66 2.27
C GLU A 167 13.30 -7.38 1.12
N LEU A 168 12.52 -6.30 1.21
CA LEU A 168 11.70 -5.85 0.09
C LEU A 168 12.59 -5.59 -1.13
N GLY A 169 13.75 -4.97 -0.93
CA GLY A 169 14.72 -4.78 -1.99
C GLY A 169 15.23 -6.09 -2.60
N ALA A 170 15.51 -7.10 -1.77
CA ALA A 170 15.89 -8.44 -2.23
C ALA A 170 14.76 -9.18 -2.95
N ARG A 171 13.50 -8.96 -2.54
CA ARG A 171 12.31 -9.58 -3.13
C ARG A 171 11.82 -8.88 -4.40
N LEU A 172 12.14 -7.60 -4.59
CA LEU A 172 11.67 -6.80 -5.72
C LEU A 172 11.99 -7.41 -7.09
N PRO A 173 13.22 -7.89 -7.37
CA PRO A 173 13.50 -8.59 -8.63
C PRO A 173 12.55 -9.78 -8.89
N ARG A 174 12.14 -10.50 -7.85
CA ARG A 174 11.19 -11.61 -7.96
C ARG A 174 9.76 -11.11 -8.18
N LEU A 175 9.34 -10.05 -7.48
CA LEU A 175 8.01 -9.42 -7.66
C LEU A 175 7.83 -8.79 -9.05
N LEU A 176 8.91 -8.21 -9.58
CA LEU A 176 8.97 -7.64 -10.93
C LEU A 176 9.16 -8.70 -12.02
N GLY A 177 9.61 -9.90 -11.66
CA GLY A 177 9.86 -10.98 -12.62
C GLY A 177 10.90 -10.61 -13.68
N ARG A 178 11.11 -11.50 -14.64
CA ARG A 178 12.17 -11.33 -15.67
C ARG A 178 11.99 -10.06 -16.51
N GLN A 179 10.76 -9.75 -16.93
CA GLN A 179 10.50 -8.67 -17.88
C GLN A 179 10.67 -7.26 -17.30
N ALA A 180 10.56 -7.08 -15.98
CA ALA A 180 10.76 -5.79 -15.32
C ALA A 180 11.92 -5.80 -14.31
N ARG A 181 12.82 -6.79 -14.40
CA ARG A 181 13.95 -6.94 -13.47
C ARG A 181 14.87 -5.71 -13.46
N ALA A 182 15.07 -5.08 -14.61
CA ALA A 182 15.88 -3.87 -14.74
C ALA A 182 15.32 -2.68 -13.91
N ALA A 183 14.02 -2.66 -13.62
CA ALA A 183 13.40 -1.64 -12.78
C ALA A 183 13.60 -1.88 -11.28
N ALA A 184 14.14 -3.04 -10.86
CA ALA A 184 14.31 -3.38 -9.46
C ALA A 184 15.30 -2.45 -8.74
N ALA A 185 16.48 -2.20 -9.32
CA ALA A 185 17.48 -1.33 -8.70
C ALA A 185 17.00 0.13 -8.57
N PRO A 186 16.43 0.76 -9.63
CA PRO A 186 15.78 2.07 -9.48
C PRO A 186 14.67 2.09 -8.43
N ALA A 187 13.84 1.04 -8.37
CA ALA A 187 12.79 0.93 -7.36
C ALA A 187 13.33 0.85 -5.93
N VAL A 188 14.40 0.06 -5.70
CA VAL A 188 15.05 -0.01 -4.38
C VAL A 188 15.62 1.34 -3.97
N SER A 189 16.27 2.05 -4.89
CA SER A 189 16.76 3.41 -4.63
C SER A 189 15.63 4.35 -4.22
N ARG A 190 14.51 4.35 -4.96
CA ARG A 190 13.36 5.23 -4.63
C ARG A 190 12.65 4.83 -3.36
N ILE A 191 12.58 3.54 -3.01
CA ILE A 191 12.04 3.07 -1.73
C ILE A 191 12.92 3.52 -0.56
N ARG A 192 14.25 3.55 -0.73
CA ARG A 192 15.15 4.06 0.31
C ARG A 192 15.01 5.57 0.48
N GLU A 193 14.88 6.28 -0.63
CA GLU A 193 14.74 7.74 -0.64
C GLU A 193 13.38 8.21 -0.12
N LEU A 194 12.28 7.65 -0.64
CA LEU A 194 10.92 8.13 -0.39
C LEU A 194 10.21 7.36 0.74
N GLY A 195 10.82 6.30 1.25
CA GLY A 195 10.30 5.49 2.34
C GLY A 195 9.70 4.15 1.90
N CYS A 196 9.76 3.18 2.80
CA CYS A 196 9.25 1.84 2.61
C CYS A 196 7.75 1.77 2.80
N PRO A 197 7.05 0.88 2.07
CA PRO A 197 5.62 0.71 2.26
C PRO A 197 5.38 0.12 3.65
N VAL A 198 4.70 0.89 4.49
CA VAL A 198 4.29 0.46 5.83
C VAL A 198 2.79 0.62 5.98
N VAL A 199 2.26 -0.06 6.98
CA VAL A 199 0.86 -0.01 7.30
C VAL A 199 0.71 0.52 8.72
N GLU A 200 0.00 1.63 8.90
CA GLU A 200 -0.37 2.13 10.21
C GLU A 200 -1.63 1.43 10.71
N VAL A 201 -1.55 0.92 11.93
CA VAL A 201 -2.67 0.29 12.60
C VAL A 201 -3.19 1.24 13.66
N HIS A 202 -4.45 1.62 13.51
CA HIS A 202 -5.20 2.39 14.49
C HIS A 202 -6.15 1.45 15.23
N ARG A 203 -6.13 1.54 16.57
CA ARG A 203 -7.05 0.79 17.42
C ARG A 203 -7.77 1.71 18.42
N PRO A 204 -8.99 1.34 18.85
CA PRO A 204 -9.60 1.95 20.02
C PRO A 204 -8.73 1.68 21.27
N ALA A 205 -8.62 2.67 22.17
CA ALA A 205 -7.87 2.56 23.41
C ALA A 205 -8.37 1.40 24.30
N GLY A 206 -7.44 0.68 24.95
CA GLY A 206 -7.76 -0.32 25.99
C GLY A 206 -7.32 -1.77 25.71
N GLN A 207 -6.61 -2.03 24.62
CA GLN A 207 -6.16 -3.40 24.28
C GLN A 207 -4.67 -3.43 23.91
N ASP A 208 -3.82 -3.60 24.92
CA ASP A 208 -2.46 -4.08 24.72
C ASP A 208 -2.54 -5.52 24.20
N ASP A 209 -2.23 -5.71 22.92
CA ASP A 209 -2.29 -7.02 22.29
C ASP A 209 -0.87 -7.61 22.19
N PRO A 210 -0.50 -8.56 23.06
CA PRO A 210 0.80 -9.23 22.99
C PRO A 210 1.00 -9.93 21.64
N ALA A 211 -0.05 -10.26 20.90
CA ALA A 211 0.08 -10.82 19.56
C ALA A 211 0.63 -9.82 18.55
N LEU A 212 0.42 -8.51 18.73
CA LEU A 212 0.97 -7.49 17.84
C LEU A 212 2.42 -7.14 18.20
N VAL A 213 2.77 -7.13 19.49
CA VAL A 213 4.17 -7.06 19.94
C VAL A 213 4.96 -8.27 19.43
N ALA A 214 4.40 -9.48 19.59
CA ALA A 214 4.98 -10.71 19.09
C ALA A 214 5.06 -10.73 17.55
N TRP A 215 4.04 -10.24 16.85
CA TRP A 215 4.06 -10.14 15.39
C TRP A 215 5.14 -9.15 14.92
N ASN A 216 5.26 -7.98 15.57
CA ASN A 216 6.32 -7.03 15.28
C ASN A 216 7.71 -7.65 15.53
N ALA A 217 7.89 -8.38 16.64
CA ALA A 217 9.15 -9.06 16.96
C ALA A 217 9.47 -10.21 15.99
N GLN A 218 8.47 -11.03 15.62
CA GLN A 218 8.62 -12.16 14.70
C GLN A 218 8.90 -11.71 13.27
N VAL A 219 8.32 -10.60 12.81
CA VAL A 219 8.67 -10.01 11.51
C VAL A 219 10.07 -9.37 11.55
N SER A 220 10.49 -8.84 12.70
CA SER A 220 11.85 -8.32 12.90
C SER A 220 12.95 -9.38 12.92
N GLY A 221 12.64 -10.57 13.44
CA GLY A 221 13.61 -11.65 13.66
C GLY A 221 13.44 -12.87 12.75
N GLY A 222 12.41 -12.91 11.90
CA GLY A 222 11.96 -14.12 11.20
C GLY A 222 12.27 -14.18 9.71
N CYS A 223 13.20 -13.38 9.20
CA CYS A 223 13.70 -13.51 7.82
C CYS A 223 15.21 -13.78 7.74
N GLY A 224 15.75 -14.42 8.78
CA GLY A 224 16.98 -15.21 8.73
C GLY A 224 16.63 -16.69 8.85
N GLU A 225 17.01 -17.45 7.81
CA GLU A 225 17.11 -18.93 7.70
C GLU A 225 15.98 -19.81 8.30
N ASP A 226 15.38 -20.63 7.44
CA ASP A 226 14.66 -21.83 7.85
C ASP A 226 15.70 -22.92 8.18
N PRO A 227 15.93 -23.28 9.46
CA PRO A 227 16.87 -24.34 9.80
C PRO A 227 16.12 -25.68 9.79
N ARG A 228 15.54 -26.05 8.65
CA ARG A 228 14.95 -27.37 8.41
C ARG A 228 15.12 -27.82 6.96
N LEU A 229 16.37 -28.04 6.58
CA LEU A 229 16.69 -29.06 5.58
C LEU A 229 17.77 -29.97 6.19
N PRO A 230 17.50 -31.27 6.40
CA PRO A 230 18.57 -32.22 6.65
C PRO A 230 19.37 -32.41 5.35
N GLY A 231 20.70 -32.49 5.49
CA GLY A 231 21.61 -32.94 4.43
C GLY A 231 21.46 -34.43 4.15
#